data_AF-A0A074LIY7-F1
#
_entry.id   AF-A0A074LIY7-F1
#
_cell.length_a   1.000
_cell.length_b   1.000
_cell.length_c   1.000
_cell.angle_alpha   90.00
_cell.angle_beta   90.00
_cell.angle_gamma   90.00
#
_symmetry.space_group_name_H-M   'P 1'
#
loop_
_entity.id
_entity.type
_entity.pdbx_description
1 polymer ?
#
loop_
_entity_poly.entity_id
_entity_poly.type
_entity_poly.pdbx_seq_one_letter_code
_entity_poly.pdbx_strand_id
1 'polypeptide(L)'
;MANKRFRFFLLLSLIWMGVIFWKSSQPYAQQDLKPWMSTLISEETLLGLLPHARFTYDGDAVTYLKPYGFVEFFIRKGAHITEYFILCFFLWQTYASTKLSRFAVYVLAAVTAVLYAASDEWHQTFVPNRTGHPIDVGMDSVGVVLALLILGAWQRRQAKRRRAKKLSRLSWSRPHLVDSEKRP
;
A
#
# COMPACT_ATOMS: atom_id res chain seq x y z
N MET A 1 -15.61 20.95 16.12
CA MET A 1 -14.59 20.02 16.66
C MET A 1 -14.25 18.97 15.62
N ALA A 2 -12.98 18.81 15.26
CA ALA A 2 -12.56 17.78 14.32
C ALA A 2 -12.93 16.38 14.86
N ASN A 3 -13.54 15.56 14.00
CA ASN A 3 -13.93 14.18 14.27
C ASN A 3 -12.76 13.43 14.95
N LYS A 4 -13.00 12.75 16.08
CA LYS A 4 -11.94 12.00 16.81
C LYS A 4 -11.23 11.00 15.89
N ARG A 5 -11.98 10.35 15.00
CA ARG A 5 -11.44 9.41 14.00
C ARG A 5 -10.52 10.12 13.00
N PHE A 6 -10.92 11.30 12.52
CA PHE A 6 -10.11 12.09 11.60
C PHE A 6 -8.75 12.43 12.23
N ARG A 7 -8.75 12.96 13.45
CA ARG A 7 -7.51 13.33 14.16
C ARG A 7 -6.59 12.14 14.40
N PHE A 8 -7.16 11.00 14.77
CA PHE A 8 -6.39 9.78 14.99
C PHE A 8 -5.68 9.31 13.72
N PHE A 9 -6.38 9.20 12.59
CA PHE A 9 -5.76 8.75 11.34
C PHE A 9 -4.86 9.79 10.70
N LEU A 10 -5.15 11.08 10.89
CA LEU A 10 -4.23 12.14 10.50
C LEU A 10 -2.91 12.01 11.25
N LEU A 11 -2.95 11.79 12.57
CA LEU A 11 -1.75 11.58 13.37
C LEU A 11 -0.98 10.34 12.91
N LEU A 12 -1.66 9.22 12.65
CA LEU A 12 -1.00 8.02 12.10
C LEU A 12 -0.36 8.27 10.74
N SER A 13 -1.02 9.05 9.86
CA SER A 13 -0.47 9.42 8.56
C SER A 13 0.81 10.23 8.74
N LEU A 14 0.81 11.23 9.62
CA LEU A 14 1.97 12.07 9.89
C LEU A 14 3.13 11.29 10.53
N ILE A 15 2.85 10.41 11.49
CA ILE A 15 3.85 9.52 12.09
C ILE A 15 4.47 8.64 11.01
N TRP A 16 3.64 8.04 10.15
CA TRP A 16 4.12 7.15 9.10
C TRP A 16 4.93 7.88 8.04
N MET A 17 4.52 9.09 7.65
CA MET A 17 5.33 10.00 6.82
C MET A 17 6.69 10.25 7.47
N GLY A 18 6.73 10.54 8.78
CA GLY A 18 7.98 10.68 9.53
C GLY A 18 8.87 9.44 9.51
N VAL A 19 8.29 8.23 9.58
CA VAL A 19 9.05 6.97 9.45
C VAL A 19 9.65 6.82 8.05
N ILE A 20 8.87 7.07 7.00
CA ILE A 20 9.35 7.03 5.61
C ILE A 20 10.47 8.04 5.43
N PHE A 21 10.27 9.28 5.87
CA PHE A 21 11.26 10.34 5.78
C PHE A 21 12.57 9.98 6.50
N TRP A 22 12.48 9.45 7.72
CA TRP A 22 13.65 9.01 8.48
C TRP A 22 14.44 7.91 7.76
N LYS A 23 13.76 6.92 7.15
CA LYS A 23 14.42 5.93 6.30
C LYS A 23 14.97 6.54 5.01
N SER A 24 14.30 7.55 4.47
CA SER A 24 14.72 8.27 3.27
C SER A 24 15.98 9.12 3.51
N SER A 25 16.18 9.59 4.73
CA SER A 25 17.39 10.33 5.13
C SER A 25 18.63 9.46 5.35
N GLN A 26 18.50 8.13 5.32
CA GLN A 26 19.64 7.23 5.53
C GLN A 26 20.39 6.97 4.21
N PRO A 27 21.73 7.05 4.20
CA PRO A 27 22.54 6.63 3.05
C PRO A 27 22.42 5.13 2.75
N TYR A 28 22.67 4.73 1.51
CA TYR A 28 22.57 3.33 1.08
C TYR A 28 23.37 2.36 1.97
N ALA A 29 24.57 2.75 2.39
CA ALA A 29 25.42 1.92 3.26
C ALA A 29 24.78 1.54 4.61
N GLN A 30 23.87 2.36 5.14
CA GLN A 30 23.15 2.05 6.38
C GLN A 30 21.94 1.13 6.15
N GLN A 31 21.53 0.97 4.89
CA GLN A 31 20.38 0.17 4.47
C GLN A 31 20.79 -1.13 3.75
N ASP A 32 22.09 -1.36 3.57
CA ASP A 32 22.61 -2.52 2.83
C ASP A 32 22.33 -3.82 3.60
N LEU A 33 21.53 -4.69 2.98
CA LEU A 33 21.13 -5.97 3.56
C LEU A 33 22.12 -7.10 3.25
N LYS A 34 23.05 -6.91 2.31
CA LYS A 34 23.96 -7.97 1.84
C LYS A 34 24.85 -8.53 2.95
N PRO A 35 25.45 -7.73 3.86
CA PRO A 35 26.29 -8.28 4.91
C PRO A 35 25.49 -9.23 5.82
N TRP A 36 24.28 -8.84 6.20
CA TRP A 36 23.41 -9.69 7.00
C TRP A 36 23.00 -10.97 6.26
N MET A 37 22.60 -10.88 4.98
CA MET A 37 22.22 -12.06 4.19
C MET A 37 23.36 -13.08 4.06
N SER A 38 24.60 -12.61 3.91
CA SER A 38 25.77 -13.49 3.82
C SER A 38 26.01 -14.32 5.09
N THR A 39 25.49 -13.88 6.24
CA THR A 39 25.56 -14.67 7.49
C THR A 39 24.49 -15.77 7.58
N LEU A 40 23.43 -15.67 6.79
CA LEU A 40 22.28 -16.56 6.85
C LEU A 40 22.29 -17.64 5.77
N ILE A 41 22.74 -17.29 4.56
CA ILE A 41 22.70 -18.17 3.38
C ILE A 41 23.93 -17.94 2.52
N SER A 42 24.54 -19.03 2.03
CA SER A 42 25.68 -18.94 1.14
C SER A 42 25.28 -18.49 -0.27
N GLU A 43 26.22 -17.84 -0.96
CA GLU A 43 26.01 -17.34 -2.31
C GLU A 43 25.66 -18.45 -3.30
N GLU A 44 26.32 -19.61 -3.17
CA GLU A 44 26.09 -20.80 -3.98
C GLU A 44 24.67 -21.34 -3.82
N THR A 45 24.16 -21.36 -2.58
CA THR A 45 22.77 -21.80 -2.31
C THR A 45 21.77 -20.87 -2.98
N LEU A 46 21.99 -19.55 -2.89
CA LEU A 46 21.12 -18.58 -3.57
C LEU A 46 21.19 -18.72 -5.08
N LEU A 47 22.37 -18.93 -5.66
CA LEU A 47 22.53 -19.15 -7.10
C LEU A 47 21.73 -20.37 -7.59
N GLY A 48 21.70 -21.44 -6.81
CA GLY A 48 20.91 -22.64 -7.13
C GLY A 48 19.39 -22.47 -6.96
N LEU A 49 18.96 -21.57 -6.06
CA LEU A 49 17.54 -21.33 -5.77
C LEU A 49 16.90 -20.27 -6.67
N LEU A 50 17.66 -19.23 -7.01
CA LEU A 50 17.12 -18.07 -7.73
C LEU A 50 16.76 -18.43 -9.18
N PRO A 51 15.68 -17.84 -9.73
CA PRO A 51 15.41 -17.96 -11.15
C PRO A 51 16.54 -17.30 -11.94
N HIS A 52 16.87 -17.85 -13.12
CA HIS A 52 17.92 -17.35 -14.02
C HIS A 52 17.49 -16.06 -14.74
N ALA A 53 17.06 -15.07 -13.97
CA ALA A 53 16.48 -13.82 -14.43
C ALA A 53 17.53 -12.70 -14.42
N ARG A 54 17.53 -11.94 -15.51
CA ARG A 54 18.35 -10.73 -15.66
C ARG A 54 17.53 -9.67 -16.40
N PHE A 55 17.52 -8.46 -15.87
CA PHE A 55 16.87 -7.31 -16.48
C PHE A 55 17.62 -6.03 -16.11
N THR A 56 17.28 -4.93 -16.79
CA THR A 56 17.83 -3.61 -16.52
C THR A 56 16.83 -2.78 -15.74
N TYR A 57 17.27 -2.09 -14.70
CA TYR A 57 16.48 -1.19 -13.88
C TYR A 57 17.24 0.13 -13.74
N ASP A 58 16.64 1.22 -14.23
CA ASP A 58 17.26 2.56 -14.28
C ASP A 58 18.69 2.60 -14.85
N GLY A 59 18.94 1.78 -15.89
CA GLY A 59 20.25 1.66 -16.52
C GLY A 59 21.17 0.61 -15.90
N ASP A 60 20.89 0.15 -14.68
CA ASP A 60 21.69 -0.86 -13.98
C ASP A 60 21.18 -2.28 -14.20
N ALA A 61 22.09 -3.25 -14.32
CA ALA A 61 21.72 -4.65 -14.48
C ALA A 61 21.39 -5.31 -13.13
N VAL A 62 20.13 -5.74 -12.98
CA VAL A 62 19.66 -6.61 -11.89
C VAL A 62 19.73 -8.04 -12.38
N THR A 63 20.56 -8.88 -11.75
CA THR A 63 20.88 -10.22 -12.25
C THR A 63 21.03 -11.22 -11.12
N TYR A 64 20.52 -12.44 -11.33
CA TYR A 64 20.70 -13.56 -10.41
C TYR A 64 22.18 -13.91 -10.14
N LEU A 65 23.09 -13.56 -11.08
CA LEU A 65 24.55 -13.72 -10.90
C LEU A 65 25.14 -12.86 -9.77
N LYS A 66 24.40 -11.84 -9.30
CA LYS A 66 24.71 -11.08 -8.08
C LYS A 66 23.60 -11.37 -7.07
N PRO A 67 23.54 -12.58 -6.49
CA PRO A 67 22.35 -13.11 -5.82
C PRO A 67 21.90 -12.26 -4.63
N TYR A 68 22.82 -11.76 -3.79
CA TYR A 68 22.46 -10.87 -2.69
C TYR A 68 21.86 -9.55 -3.20
N GLY A 69 22.45 -8.94 -4.23
CA GLY A 69 21.91 -7.71 -4.82
C GLY A 69 20.56 -7.93 -5.50
N PHE A 70 20.36 -9.09 -6.12
CA PHE A 70 19.10 -9.49 -6.72
C PHE A 70 18.00 -9.62 -5.65
N VAL A 71 18.26 -10.34 -4.56
CA VAL A 71 17.30 -10.50 -3.45
C VAL A 71 17.03 -9.16 -2.76
N GLU A 72 18.08 -8.39 -2.46
CA GLU A 72 17.94 -7.07 -1.85
C GLU A 72 17.06 -6.14 -2.70
N PHE A 73 17.24 -6.15 -4.03
CA PHE A 73 16.40 -5.37 -4.93
C PHE A 73 14.91 -5.65 -4.70
N PHE A 74 14.49 -6.91 -4.69
CA PHE A 74 13.09 -7.27 -4.46
C PHE A 74 12.61 -6.94 -3.05
N ILE A 75 13.45 -7.16 -2.02
CA ILE A 75 13.10 -6.80 -0.64
C ILE A 75 12.87 -5.29 -0.53
N ARG A 76 13.76 -4.47 -1.09
CA ARG A 76 13.64 -3.01 -1.04
C ARG A 76 12.40 -2.55 -1.81
N LYS A 77 12.20 -2.99 -3.05
CA LYS A 77 10.99 -2.60 -3.82
C LYS A 77 9.70 -3.07 -3.15
N GLY A 78 9.71 -4.25 -2.51
CA GLY A 78 8.58 -4.74 -1.70
C GLY A 78 8.32 -3.87 -0.45
N ALA A 79 9.38 -3.41 0.23
CA ALA A 79 9.26 -2.52 1.37
C ALA A 79 8.67 -1.17 0.97
N HIS A 80 9.17 -0.55 -0.10
CA HIS A 80 8.64 0.68 -0.69
C HIS A 80 7.15 0.57 -1.05
N ILE A 81 6.77 -0.46 -1.80
CA ILE A 81 5.36 -0.75 -2.13
C ILE A 81 4.50 -0.85 -0.86
N THR A 82 5.01 -1.50 0.19
CA THR A 82 4.31 -1.67 1.47
C THR A 82 4.18 -0.34 2.23
N GLU A 83 5.22 0.50 2.22
CA GLU A 83 5.23 1.80 2.88
C GLU A 83 4.18 2.74 2.30
N TYR A 84 4.11 2.84 0.97
CA TYR A 84 3.13 3.69 0.30
C TYR A 84 1.72 3.08 0.28
N PHE A 85 1.60 1.75 0.34
CA PHE A 85 0.32 1.09 0.62
C PHE A 85 -0.24 1.53 1.98
N ILE A 86 0.55 1.45 3.05
CA ILE A 86 0.14 1.82 4.41
C ILE A 86 -0.18 3.31 4.48
N LEU A 87 0.66 4.16 3.87
CA LEU A 87 0.43 5.60 3.80
C LEU A 87 -0.91 5.91 3.12
N CYS A 88 -1.15 5.35 1.93
CA CYS A 88 -2.39 5.54 1.21
C CYS A 88 -3.60 5.06 2.02
N PHE A 89 -3.47 3.95 2.75
CA PHE A 89 -4.52 3.45 3.64
C PHE A 89 -4.86 4.45 4.77
N PHE A 90 -3.87 5.01 5.45
CA PHE A 90 -4.09 6.01 6.51
C PHE A 90 -4.67 7.32 5.96
N LEU A 91 -4.17 7.79 4.82
CA LEU A 91 -4.71 8.98 4.14
C LEU A 91 -6.16 8.75 3.71
N TRP A 92 -6.46 7.59 3.11
CA TRP A 92 -7.83 7.22 2.77
C TRP A 92 -8.74 7.24 3.99
N GLN A 93 -8.26 6.69 5.11
CA GLN A 93 -9.04 6.62 6.33
C GLN A 93 -9.24 7.99 7.00
N THR A 94 -8.28 8.89 6.83
CA THR A 94 -8.36 10.31 7.21
C THR A 94 -9.43 11.02 6.38
N TYR A 95 -9.32 10.99 5.05
CA TYR A 95 -10.28 11.64 4.15
C TYR A 95 -11.68 11.04 4.25
N ALA A 96 -11.82 9.73 4.43
CA ALA A 96 -13.09 9.05 4.67
C ALA A 96 -13.80 9.47 5.97
N SER A 97 -13.08 10.13 6.89
CA SER A 97 -13.64 10.65 8.15
C SER A 97 -14.23 12.07 8.01
N THR A 98 -14.25 12.61 6.79
CA THR A 98 -14.78 13.93 6.43
C THR A 98 -16.13 13.81 5.70
N LYS A 99 -16.69 14.94 5.22
CA LYS A 99 -17.91 14.98 4.41
C LYS A 99 -17.67 14.80 2.90
N LEU A 100 -16.45 14.44 2.50
CA LEU A 100 -16.08 14.25 1.10
C LEU A 100 -16.86 13.09 0.45
N SER A 101 -17.09 13.20 -0.86
CA SER A 101 -17.65 12.11 -1.64
C SER A 101 -16.69 10.92 -1.67
N ARG A 102 -17.21 9.71 -1.88
CA ARG A 102 -16.35 8.50 -1.97
C ARG A 102 -15.29 8.66 -3.04
N PHE A 103 -15.64 9.21 -4.21
CA PHE A 103 -14.67 9.44 -5.28
C PHE A 103 -13.56 10.39 -4.85
N ALA A 104 -13.91 11.53 -4.24
CA ALA A 104 -12.93 12.49 -3.75
C ALA A 104 -11.96 11.89 -2.70
N VAL A 105 -12.46 11.03 -1.82
CA VAL A 105 -11.63 10.34 -0.82
C VAL A 105 -10.56 9.46 -1.48
N TYR A 106 -10.92 8.70 -2.51
CA TYR A 106 -9.95 7.83 -3.21
C TYR A 106 -8.92 8.68 -3.98
N VAL A 107 -9.38 9.71 -4.69
CA VAL A 107 -8.50 10.59 -5.48
C VAL A 107 -7.52 11.33 -4.57
N LEU A 108 -8.00 11.95 -3.50
CA LEU A 108 -7.14 12.72 -2.59
C LEU A 108 -6.14 11.80 -1.87
N ALA A 109 -6.56 10.61 -1.43
CA ALA A 109 -5.62 9.65 -0.83
C ALA A 109 -4.52 9.25 -1.82
N ALA A 110 -4.89 8.96 -3.07
CA ALA A 110 -3.93 8.58 -4.11
C ALA A 110 -2.96 9.72 -4.42
N VAL A 111 -3.49 10.92 -4.72
CA VAL A 111 -2.69 12.08 -5.11
C VAL A 111 -1.76 12.49 -4.00
N THR A 112 -2.23 12.56 -2.75
CA THR A 112 -1.37 12.91 -1.62
C THR A 112 -0.27 11.88 -1.39
N ALA A 113 -0.56 10.58 -1.51
CA ALA A 113 0.46 9.54 -1.37
C ALA A 113 1.51 9.59 -2.50
N VAL A 114 1.10 9.79 -3.75
CA VAL A 114 2.01 9.87 -4.91
C VAL A 114 2.84 11.15 -4.87
N LEU A 115 2.24 12.29 -4.50
CA LEU A 115 3.00 13.53 -4.30
C LEU A 115 4.02 13.39 -3.18
N TYR A 116 3.67 12.65 -2.11
CA TYR A 116 4.62 12.35 -1.06
C TYR A 116 5.77 11.46 -1.57
N ALA A 117 5.47 10.43 -2.37
CA ALA A 117 6.50 9.59 -3.00
C ALA A 117 7.45 10.40 -3.89
N ALA A 118 6.90 11.30 -4.71
CA ALA A 118 7.71 12.20 -5.53
C ALA A 118 8.57 13.14 -4.68
N SER A 119 8.03 13.65 -3.56
CA SER A 119 8.79 14.48 -2.63
C SER A 119 9.90 13.71 -1.91
N ASP A 120 9.68 12.42 -1.65
CA ASP A 120 10.66 11.54 -1.02
C ASP A 120 11.83 11.30 -1.98
N GLU A 121 11.57 10.90 -3.22
CA GLU A 121 12.60 10.70 -4.25
C GLU A 121 13.38 11.99 -4.53
N TRP A 122 12.69 13.14 -4.54
CA TRP A 122 13.37 14.42 -4.62
C TRP A 122 14.26 14.69 -3.41
N HIS A 123 13.78 14.42 -2.19
CA HIS A 123 14.57 14.56 -0.96
C HIS A 123 15.82 13.66 -0.97
N GLN A 124 15.71 12.44 -1.47
CA GLN A 124 16.84 11.49 -1.56
C GLN A 124 18.00 12.04 -2.41
N THR A 125 17.74 12.93 -3.39
CA THR A 125 18.79 13.57 -4.18
C THR A 125 19.72 14.49 -3.35
N PHE A 126 19.28 14.91 -2.17
CA PHE A 126 20.09 15.71 -1.23
C PHE A 126 20.84 14.86 -0.21
N VAL A 127 20.60 13.54 -0.16
CA VAL A 127 21.24 12.63 0.79
C VAL A 127 22.57 12.13 0.22
N PRO A 128 23.71 12.31 0.91
CA PRO A 128 25.01 11.88 0.40
C PRO A 128 25.04 10.37 0.11
N ASN A 129 25.61 10.01 -1.04
CA ASN A 129 25.71 8.61 -1.50
C ASN A 129 24.35 7.90 -1.64
N ARG A 130 23.31 8.67 -1.94
CA ARG A 130 21.99 8.16 -2.33
C ARG A 130 21.59 8.81 -3.65
N THR A 131 21.00 8.03 -4.52
CA THR A 131 20.46 8.48 -5.80
C THR A 131 18.95 8.38 -5.73
N GLY A 132 18.26 9.49 -5.96
CA GLY A 132 16.83 9.47 -6.23
C GLY A 132 16.60 8.93 -7.63
N HIS A 133 15.66 8.00 -7.77
CA HIS A 133 15.35 7.34 -9.03
C HIS A 133 13.90 7.67 -9.40
N PRO A 134 13.64 8.48 -10.45
CA PRO A 134 12.26 8.84 -10.81
C PRO A 134 11.34 7.64 -11.07
N ILE A 135 11.90 6.51 -11.51
CA ILE A 135 11.18 5.24 -11.68
C ILE A 135 10.65 4.67 -10.36
N ASP A 136 11.23 5.05 -9.21
CA ASP A 136 10.82 4.59 -7.89
C ASP A 136 9.47 5.21 -7.49
N VAL A 137 9.17 6.45 -7.90
CA VAL A 137 7.83 7.05 -7.75
C VAL A 137 6.76 6.19 -8.44
N GLY A 138 7.09 5.63 -9.60
CA GLY A 138 6.23 4.71 -10.34
C GLY A 138 6.00 3.40 -9.58
N MET A 139 7.06 2.85 -8.98
CA MET A 139 6.97 1.64 -8.15
C MET A 139 6.17 1.88 -6.87
N ASP A 140 6.38 3.00 -6.20
CA ASP A 140 5.65 3.40 -4.99
C ASP A 140 4.16 3.56 -5.27
N SER A 141 3.83 4.07 -6.45
CA SER A 141 2.45 4.19 -6.93
C SER A 141 1.75 2.83 -7.07
N VAL A 142 2.49 1.72 -7.26
CA VAL A 142 1.90 0.36 -7.23
C VAL A 142 1.32 0.07 -5.85
N GLY A 143 2.01 0.44 -4.77
CA GLY A 143 1.52 0.31 -3.40
C GLY A 143 0.22 1.09 -3.17
N VAL A 144 0.17 2.33 -3.68
CA VAL A 144 -1.03 3.18 -3.65
C VAL A 144 -2.20 2.51 -4.37
N VAL A 145 -1.99 2.02 -5.59
CA VAL A 145 -3.03 1.34 -6.38
C VAL A 145 -3.53 0.09 -5.66
N LEU A 146 -2.63 -0.74 -5.13
CA LEU A 146 -2.98 -1.94 -4.37
C LEU A 146 -3.85 -1.61 -3.15
N ALA A 147 -3.51 -0.56 -2.39
CA ALA A 147 -4.31 -0.12 -1.24
C ALA A 147 -5.76 0.21 -1.64
N LEU A 148 -5.92 1.01 -2.70
CA LEU A 148 -7.24 1.42 -3.17
C LEU A 148 -8.06 0.27 -3.75
N LEU A 149 -7.43 -0.67 -4.47
CA LEU A 149 -8.10 -1.87 -4.99
C LEU A 149 -8.64 -2.75 -3.85
N ILE A 150 -7.80 -3.01 -2.83
CA ILE A 150 -8.21 -3.83 -1.67
C ILE A 150 -9.32 -3.14 -0.89
N LEU A 151 -9.19 -1.83 -0.63
CA LEU A 151 -10.23 -1.03 0.05
C LEU A 151 -11.55 -1.01 -0.71
N GLY A 152 -11.50 -0.83 -2.03
CA GLY A 152 -12.66 -0.85 -2.91
C GLY A 152 -13.35 -2.20 -2.92
N ALA A 153 -12.59 -3.29 -3.05
CA ALA A 153 -13.12 -4.65 -2.98
C ALA A 153 -13.79 -4.94 -1.63
N TRP A 154 -13.15 -4.53 -0.53
CA TRP A 154 -13.69 -4.70 0.82
C TRP A 154 -14.99 -3.93 1.02
N GLN A 155 -15.05 -2.66 0.63
CA GLN A 155 -16.27 -1.84 0.75
C GLN A 155 -17.42 -2.39 -0.08
N ARG A 156 -17.16 -2.85 -1.31
CA ARG A 156 -18.16 -3.49 -2.17
C ARG A 156 -18.71 -4.76 -1.51
N ARG A 157 -17.84 -5.61 -0.95
CA ARG A 157 -18.25 -6.82 -0.22
C ARG A 157 -19.13 -6.48 0.98
N GLN A 158 -18.77 -5.46 1.76
CA GLN A 158 -19.56 -5.03 2.92
C GLN A 158 -20.93 -4.45 2.51
N ALA A 159 -20.98 -3.67 1.43
CA ALA A 159 -22.25 -3.12 0.92
C ALA A 159 -23.20 -4.24 0.47
N LYS A 160 -22.69 -5.26 -0.25
CA LYS A 160 -23.48 -6.44 -0.64
C LYS A 160 -24.02 -7.19 0.58
N ARG A 161 -23.17 -7.45 1.59
CA ARG A 161 -23.58 -8.12 2.84
C ARG A 161 -24.67 -7.34 3.60
N ARG A 162 -24.55 -6.01 3.68
CA ARG A 162 -25.57 -5.14 4.33
C ARG A 162 -26.89 -5.17 3.56
N ARG A 163 -26.86 -5.13 2.23
CA ARG A 163 -28.07 -5.21 1.39
C ARG A 163 -28.78 -6.56 1.54
N ALA A 164 -28.03 -7.66 1.53
CA ALA A 164 -28.58 -9.01 1.74
C ALA A 164 -29.29 -9.13 3.11
N LYS A 165 -28.64 -8.67 4.20
CA LYS A 165 -29.27 -8.64 5.53
C LYS A 165 -30.52 -7.76 5.61
N LYS A 166 -30.56 -6.64 4.88
CA LYS A 166 -31.74 -5.77 4.83
C LYS A 166 -32.90 -6.47 4.12
N LEU A 167 -32.63 -7.15 3.01
CA LEU A 167 -33.63 -7.89 2.24
C LEU A 167 -34.20 -9.08 3.03
N SER A 168 -33.35 -9.85 3.73
CA SER A 168 -33.81 -10.98 4.55
C SER A 168 -34.65 -10.54 5.75
N ARG A 169 -34.36 -9.38 6.35
CA ARG A 169 -35.22 -8.79 7.39
C ARG A 169 -36.56 -8.34 6.83
N LEU A 170 -36.56 -7.71 5.64
CA LEU A 170 -37.79 -7.25 4.99
C LEU A 170 -38.71 -8.40 4.59
N SER A 171 -38.17 -9.56 4.19
CA SER A 171 -38.97 -10.74 3.84
C SER A 171 -39.60 -11.41 5.05
N TRP A 172 -38.95 -11.39 6.22
CA TRP A 172 -39.49 -11.90 7.48
C TRP A 172 -40.54 -10.96 8.10
N SER A 173 -40.40 -9.64 7.90
CA SER A 173 -41.33 -8.64 8.43
C SER A 173 -42.60 -8.44 7.59
N ARG A 174 -42.81 -9.20 6.51
CA ARG A 174 -44.12 -9.28 5.84
C ARG A 174 -44.91 -10.39 6.52
N PRO A 175 -45.92 -10.10 7.36
CA PRO A 175 -46.85 -11.13 7.79
C PRO A 175 -47.46 -11.73 6.54
N HIS A 176 -47.60 -13.05 6.50
CA HIS A 176 -48.34 -13.76 5.47
C HIS A 176 -49.77 -13.21 5.40
N LEU A 177 -50.02 -12.24 4.52
CA LEU A 177 -51.35 -11.70 4.22
C LEU A 177 -52.07 -12.51 3.15
N VAL A 178 -51.88 -13.83 3.11
CA VAL A 178 -52.68 -14.73 2.28
C VAL A 178 -52.77 -16.08 2.98
N ASP A 179 -53.85 -16.27 3.74
CA ASP A 179 -54.75 -17.41 3.55
C ASP A 179 -56.01 -17.21 4.43
N SER A 180 -56.93 -16.36 3.97
CA SER A 180 -58.27 -16.27 4.56
C SER A 180 -59.39 -16.31 3.52
N GLU A 181 -59.11 -16.76 2.30
CA GLU A 181 -60.11 -16.72 1.22
C GLU A 181 -60.17 -18.04 0.44
N LYS A 182 -60.57 -19.12 1.11
CA LYS A 182 -61.31 -20.25 0.51
C LYS A 182 -62.24 -20.91 1.54
N ARG A 183 -63.40 -20.29 1.78
CA ARG A 183 -64.68 -20.98 2.08
C ARG A 183 -65.65 -20.52 0.99
N PRO A 184 -66.30 -21.44 0.28
CA PRO A 184 -67.47 -22.13 0.82
C PRO A 184 -67.35 -23.66 0.84
#